data_AF-A0A352AEA4-F1
#
_entry.id   AF-A0A352AEA4-F1
#
_cell.length_a   1.000
_cell.length_b   1.000
_cell.length_c   1.000
_cell.angle_alpha   90.00
_cell.angle_beta   90.00
_cell.angle_gamma   90.00
#
_symmetry.space_group_name_H-M   'P 1'
#
loop_
_entity.id
_entity.type
_entity.pdbx_description
1 polymer ?
#
loop_
_entity_poly.entity_id
_entity_poly.type
_entity_poly.pdbx_seq_one_letter_code
_entity_poly.pdbx_strand_id
1 'polypeptide(L)'
;LADHPLNPEEPSNTDMQVLSCLAERNATWRYSLLSSDRQRMICTFDAPDAESVRESYRKGGGFFSHIWAGELITPEGLQPQRNKSLLKVIEGTYPPIGQEEWQEANSKTLTCYADRGIEWIQSYISRDRTKVICELNAPDTESVREAQHRVGIPFDRVWSAMLIQP
;
A
#
# COMPACT_ATOMS: atom_id res chain seq x y z
N LEU A 1 -4.27 18.10 4.05
CA LEU A 1 -3.30 17.01 3.78
C LEU A 1 -2.50 16.85 5.07
N ALA A 2 -2.11 15.63 5.46
CA ALA A 2 -1.32 15.44 6.68
C ALA A 2 -0.02 16.25 6.54
N ASP A 3 0.27 17.17 7.46
CA ASP A 3 1.41 18.09 7.28
C ASP A 3 2.76 17.37 7.37
N HIS A 4 2.85 16.19 8.02
CA HIS A 4 4.08 15.41 8.09
C HIS A 4 3.83 13.88 8.08
N PRO A 5 4.66 13.10 7.34
CA PRO A 5 4.62 11.63 7.39
C PRO A 5 5.13 11.12 8.75
N LEU A 6 4.75 9.89 9.13
CA LEU A 6 5.43 9.17 10.20
C LEU A 6 6.90 9.01 9.78
N ASN A 7 7.82 9.62 10.52
CA ASN A 7 9.24 9.56 10.20
C ASN A 7 9.97 8.72 11.25
N PRO A 8 10.48 7.51 10.93
CA PRO A 8 11.19 6.71 11.92
C PRO A 8 12.63 7.17 12.16
N GLU A 9 13.26 7.92 11.24
CA GLU A 9 14.62 8.41 11.45
C GLU A 9 14.65 9.51 12.52
N GLU A 10 13.59 10.32 12.56
CA GLU A 10 13.37 11.36 13.57
C GLU A 10 11.87 11.43 13.89
N PRO A 11 11.35 10.54 14.76
CA PRO A 11 9.93 10.50 15.07
C PRO A 11 9.51 11.76 15.82
N SER A 12 8.42 12.37 15.36
CA SER A 12 7.82 13.47 16.06
C SER A 12 7.25 13.02 17.43
N ASN A 13 6.97 13.95 18.33
CA ASN A 13 6.26 13.61 19.58
C ASN A 13 4.90 12.96 19.28
N THR A 14 4.24 13.38 18.21
CA THR A 14 2.99 12.77 17.72
C THR A 14 3.22 11.33 17.28
N ASP A 15 4.31 11.05 16.55
CA ASP A 15 4.65 9.70 16.08
C ASP A 15 4.84 8.76 17.28
N MET A 16 5.60 9.21 18.29
CA MET A 16 5.80 8.44 19.53
C MET A 16 4.49 8.18 20.29
N GLN A 17 3.60 9.18 20.37
CA GLN A 17 2.29 9.01 21.01
C GLN A 17 1.39 8.03 20.25
N VAL A 18 1.36 8.10 18.92
CA VAL A 18 0.61 7.17 18.08
C VAL A 18 1.15 5.75 18.25
N LEU A 19 2.47 5.55 18.22
CA LEU A 19 3.10 4.24 18.43
C LEU A 19 2.78 3.66 19.81
N SER A 20 2.81 4.47 20.86
CA SER A 20 2.40 4.04 22.21
C SER A 20 0.92 3.60 22.23
N CYS A 21 0.04 4.40 21.61
CA CYS A 21 -1.38 4.06 21.57
C CYS A 21 -1.67 2.78 20.75
N LEU A 22 -0.88 2.52 19.70
CA LEU A 22 -0.95 1.29 18.92
C LEU A 22 -0.59 0.08 19.79
N ALA A 23 0.50 0.14 20.54
CA ALA A 23 0.93 -0.94 21.43
C ALA A 23 -0.14 -1.29 22.48
N GLU A 24 -0.78 -0.29 23.10
CA GLU A 24 -1.89 -0.51 24.05
C GLU A 24 -3.09 -1.25 23.44
N ARG A 25 -3.26 -1.17 22.12
CA ARG A 25 -4.38 -1.76 21.37
C ARG A 25 -3.98 -3.02 20.61
N ASN A 26 -2.83 -3.61 20.94
CA ASN A 26 -2.28 -4.77 20.26
C ASN A 26 -2.13 -4.55 18.75
N ALA A 27 -1.81 -3.32 18.35
CA ALA A 27 -1.51 -2.95 16.98
C ALA A 27 -0.02 -2.63 16.84
N THR A 28 0.57 -3.08 15.74
CA THR A 28 1.99 -2.92 15.45
C THR A 28 2.15 -2.32 14.06
N TRP A 29 2.94 -1.26 13.96
CA TRP A 29 3.35 -0.71 12.67
C TRP A 29 4.36 -1.63 11.99
N ARG A 30 4.11 -2.00 10.74
CA ARG A 30 4.99 -2.89 9.97
C ARG A 30 6.00 -2.14 9.12
N TYR A 31 5.51 -1.21 8.31
CA TYR A 31 6.27 -0.37 7.41
C TYR A 31 5.37 0.71 6.84
N SER A 32 5.99 1.72 6.25
CA SER A 32 5.32 2.76 5.47
C SER A 32 5.93 2.88 4.09
N LEU A 33 5.13 3.30 3.12
CA LEU A 33 5.54 3.65 1.78
C LEU A 33 5.31 5.15 1.61
N LEU A 34 6.38 5.91 1.42
CA LEU A 34 6.33 7.36 1.21
C LEU A 34 6.59 7.65 -0.27
N SER A 35 5.74 8.45 -0.91
CA SER A 35 5.97 8.88 -2.28
C SER A 35 7.24 9.74 -2.39
N SER A 36 7.91 9.71 -3.53
CA SER A 36 9.14 10.51 -3.75
C SER A 36 8.93 12.02 -3.58
N ASP A 37 7.73 12.53 -3.86
CA ASP A 37 7.33 13.92 -3.63
C ASP A 37 6.88 14.22 -2.19
N ARG A 38 6.86 13.19 -1.32
CA ARG A 38 6.43 13.21 0.09
C ARG A 38 4.99 13.66 0.32
N GLN A 39 4.15 13.69 -0.72
CA GLN A 39 2.74 14.09 -0.60
C GLN A 39 1.81 12.93 -0.23
N ARG A 40 2.30 11.69 -0.25
CA ARG A 40 1.51 10.48 -0.03
C ARG A 40 2.25 9.50 0.85
N MET A 41 1.51 8.91 1.77
CA MET A 41 2.01 7.86 2.63
C MET A 41 0.95 6.78 2.78
N ILE A 42 1.38 5.52 2.70
CA ILE A 42 0.59 4.37 3.10
C ILE A 42 1.33 3.70 4.24
N CYS A 43 0.65 3.50 5.37
CA CYS A 43 1.17 2.78 6.51
C CYS A 43 0.48 1.43 6.61
N THR A 44 1.25 0.36 6.78
CA THR A 44 0.74 -1.00 7.00
C THR A 44 0.88 -1.35 8.48
N PHE A 45 -0.18 -1.92 9.06
CA PHE A 45 -0.23 -2.33 10.45
C PHE A 45 -0.70 -3.78 10.56
N ASP A 46 -0.13 -4.51 11.51
CA ASP A 46 -0.76 -5.70 12.07
C ASP A 46 -1.62 -5.24 13.25
N ALA A 47 -2.94 -5.44 13.19
CA ALA A 47 -3.87 -4.97 14.21
C ALA A 47 -5.10 -5.90 14.27
N PRO A 48 -5.80 -5.97 15.43
CA PRO A 48 -7.03 -6.76 15.54
C PRO A 48 -8.14 -6.25 14.62
N ASP A 49 -8.21 -4.93 14.41
CA ASP A 49 -9.19 -4.27 13.57
C ASP A 49 -8.71 -2.86 13.17
N ALA A 50 -9.39 -2.27 12.18
CA ALA A 50 -9.09 -0.93 11.68
C ALA A 50 -9.42 0.19 12.69
N GLU A 51 -10.39 -0.01 13.58
CA GLU A 51 -10.80 1.00 14.56
C GLU A 51 -9.74 1.17 15.65
N SER A 52 -9.09 0.10 16.07
CA SER A 52 -7.94 0.12 16.96
C SER A 52 -6.83 1.06 16.44
N VAL A 53 -6.55 1.03 15.13
CA VAL A 53 -5.58 1.93 14.50
C VAL A 53 -6.10 3.37 14.43
N ARG A 54 -7.37 3.58 14.06
CA ARG A 54 -7.99 4.93 14.02
C ARG A 54 -7.96 5.61 15.39
N GLU A 55 -8.31 4.88 16.44
CA GLU A 55 -8.29 5.38 17.81
C GLU A 55 -6.88 5.75 18.28
N SER A 56 -5.86 4.97 17.90
CA SER A 56 -4.46 5.32 18.19
C SER A 56 -4.04 6.63 17.54
N TYR A 57 -4.41 6.84 16.28
CA TYR A 57 -4.14 8.10 15.58
C TYR A 57 -4.89 9.27 16.22
N ARG A 58 -6.19 9.11 16.50
CA ARG A 58 -7.00 10.15 17.15
C ARG A 58 -6.45 10.54 18.53
N LYS A 59 -6.09 9.57 19.37
CA LYS A 59 -5.55 9.84 20.70
C LYS A 59 -4.11 10.38 20.68
N GLY A 60 -3.28 9.87 19.77
CA GLY A 60 -1.91 10.36 19.60
C GLY A 60 -1.80 11.69 18.86
N GLY A 61 -2.90 12.26 18.39
CA GLY A 61 -2.92 13.50 17.61
C GLY A 61 -2.41 13.36 16.17
N GLY A 62 -2.30 12.13 15.67
CA GLY A 62 -1.90 11.84 14.30
C GLY A 62 -3.03 12.06 13.31
N PHE A 63 -2.69 12.48 12.09
CA PHE A 63 -3.64 12.64 11.00
C PHE A 63 -3.68 11.40 10.09
N PHE A 64 -4.86 11.05 9.61
CA PHE A 64 -5.05 10.09 8.53
C PHE A 64 -6.17 10.55 7.59
N SER A 65 -6.10 10.16 6.32
CA SER A 65 -7.20 10.36 5.37
C SER A 65 -8.20 9.20 5.43
N HIS A 66 -7.69 7.97 5.33
CA HIS A 66 -8.47 6.74 5.40
C HIS A 66 -7.66 5.66 6.10
N ILE A 67 -8.35 4.85 6.90
CA ILE A 67 -7.82 3.61 7.47
C ILE A 67 -8.89 2.55 7.20
N TRP A 68 -8.48 1.37 6.74
CA TRP A 68 -9.38 0.26 6.43
C TRP A 68 -8.67 -1.06 6.70
N ALA A 69 -9.45 -2.10 7.01
CA ALA A 69 -8.94 -3.46 7.13
C ALA A 69 -8.88 -4.09 5.72
N GLY A 70 -7.78 -4.78 5.43
CA GLY A 70 -7.53 -5.38 4.14
C GLY A 70 -7.09 -6.84 4.22
N GLU A 71 -7.32 -7.55 3.13
CA GLU A 71 -6.74 -8.85 2.83
C GLU A 71 -5.42 -8.65 2.09
N LEU A 72 -4.37 -9.33 2.54
CA LEU A 72 -3.08 -9.38 1.85
C LEU A 72 -3.12 -10.49 0.79
N ILE A 73 -2.85 -10.13 -0.46
CA ILE A 73 -2.74 -11.04 -1.58
C ILE A 73 -1.31 -10.99 -2.09
N THR A 74 -0.72 -12.14 -2.33
CA THR A 74 0.65 -12.28 -2.82
C THR A 74 0.70 -13.19 -4.05
N PRO A 75 1.73 -13.08 -4.90
CA PRO A 75 1.98 -14.03 -5.97
C PRO A 75 2.07 -15.46 -5.45
N GLU A 76 1.63 -16.42 -6.28
CA GLU A 76 1.90 -17.84 -6.03
C GLU A 76 3.38 -18.15 -6.29
N GLY A 77 3.97 -18.98 -5.44
CA GLY A 77 5.36 -19.41 -5.57
C GLY A 77 6.38 -18.48 -4.90
N LEU A 78 7.50 -18.23 -5.58
CA LEU A 78 8.59 -17.42 -5.03
C LEU A 78 8.16 -15.96 -4.96
N GLN A 79 8.12 -15.40 -3.75
CA GLN A 79 7.71 -14.01 -3.58
C GLN A 79 8.85 -13.06 -3.92
N PRO A 80 8.63 -12.10 -4.85
CA PRO A 80 9.60 -11.05 -5.12
C PRO A 80 9.88 -10.25 -3.86
N GLN A 81 11.16 -9.97 -3.61
CA GLN A 81 11.54 -9.07 -2.51
C GLN A 81 11.42 -7.62 -2.98
N ARG A 82 11.00 -6.72 -2.07
CA ARG A 82 10.99 -5.28 -2.36
C ARG A 82 12.39 -4.80 -2.71
N ASN A 83 12.56 -4.27 -3.91
CA ASN A 83 13.76 -3.54 -4.31
C ASN A 83 13.52 -2.04 -4.05
N LYS A 84 14.25 -1.47 -3.08
CA LYS A 84 14.09 -0.06 -2.67
C LYS A 84 14.21 0.95 -3.81
N SER A 85 14.99 0.65 -4.85
CA SER A 85 15.17 1.54 -6.02
C SER A 85 14.07 1.40 -7.07
N LEU A 86 13.36 0.27 -7.10
CA LEU A 86 12.36 -0.08 -8.11
C LEU A 86 10.92 -0.05 -7.56
N LEU A 87 10.73 0.18 -6.26
CA LEU A 87 9.43 0.07 -5.63
C LEU A 87 8.44 1.11 -6.16
N LYS A 88 7.34 0.63 -6.75
CA LYS A 88 6.19 1.43 -7.20
C LYS A 88 4.92 0.97 -6.50
N VAL A 89 3.97 1.89 -6.40
CA VAL A 89 2.66 1.64 -5.82
C VAL A 89 1.59 2.03 -6.82
N ILE A 90 0.57 1.18 -6.95
CA ILE A 90 -0.70 1.49 -7.60
C ILE A 90 -1.77 1.67 -6.51
N GLU A 91 -2.53 2.76 -6.58
CA GLU A 91 -3.78 2.94 -5.85
C GLU A 91 -4.93 2.77 -6.83
N GLY A 92 -5.96 2.00 -6.48
CA GLY A 92 -7.16 1.82 -7.30
C GLY A 92 -8.44 1.74 -6.47
N THR A 93 -9.50 2.37 -7.01
CA THR A 93 -10.86 2.32 -6.46
C THR A 93 -11.81 1.74 -7.52
N TYR A 94 -12.64 0.79 -7.11
CA TYR A 94 -13.49 0.02 -8.01
C TYR A 94 -14.88 -0.20 -7.38
N PRO A 95 -15.90 -0.55 -8.17
CA PRO A 95 -17.04 -1.32 -7.66
C PRO A 95 -16.53 -2.58 -6.93
N PRO A 96 -17.28 -3.15 -5.97
CA PRO A 96 -16.86 -4.35 -5.26
C PRO A 96 -16.44 -5.46 -6.22
N ILE A 97 -15.13 -5.75 -6.28
CA ILE A 97 -14.55 -6.66 -7.27
C ILE A 97 -14.85 -8.10 -6.87
N GLY A 98 -15.31 -8.96 -7.77
CA GLY A 98 -15.46 -10.40 -7.47
C GLY A 98 -14.13 -11.13 -7.25
N GLN A 99 -14.13 -12.34 -6.68
CA GLN A 99 -12.91 -13.15 -6.60
C GLN A 99 -12.44 -13.59 -8.01
N GLU A 100 -13.37 -14.07 -8.84
CA GLU A 100 -13.08 -14.48 -10.23
C GLU A 100 -12.59 -13.29 -11.07
N GLU A 101 -13.27 -12.15 -10.98
CA GLU A 101 -12.87 -10.90 -11.66
C GLU A 101 -11.46 -10.47 -11.28
N TRP A 102 -11.10 -10.57 -9.98
CA TRP A 102 -9.75 -10.32 -9.51
C TRP A 102 -8.74 -11.28 -10.14
N GLN A 103 -9.04 -12.58 -10.19
CA GLN A 103 -8.13 -13.57 -10.77
C GLN A 103 -7.91 -13.34 -12.27
N GLU A 104 -8.97 -13.05 -13.02
CA GLU A 104 -8.87 -12.72 -14.44
C GLU A 104 -8.05 -11.45 -14.69
N ALA A 105 -8.31 -10.39 -13.93
CA ALA A 105 -7.57 -9.13 -14.02
C ALA A 105 -6.10 -9.34 -13.67
N ASN A 106 -5.81 -10.09 -12.60
CA ASN A 106 -4.46 -10.40 -12.16
C ASN A 106 -3.69 -11.22 -13.21
N SER A 107 -4.30 -12.27 -13.75
CA SER A 107 -3.68 -13.12 -14.79
C SER A 107 -3.31 -12.33 -16.06
N LYS A 108 -4.23 -11.48 -16.54
CA LYS A 108 -3.97 -10.58 -17.69
C LYS A 108 -2.82 -9.61 -17.39
N THR A 109 -2.80 -9.06 -16.18
CA THR A 109 -1.79 -8.08 -15.76
C THR A 109 -0.41 -8.71 -15.63
N LEU A 110 -0.30 -9.88 -15.02
CA LEU A 110 0.98 -10.57 -14.80
C LEU A 110 1.68 -10.91 -16.11
N THR A 111 0.92 -11.31 -17.14
CA THR A 111 1.47 -11.53 -18.48
C THR A 111 2.08 -10.25 -19.04
N CYS A 112 1.40 -9.11 -18.87
CA CYS A 112 1.87 -7.81 -19.35
C CYS A 112 3.09 -7.28 -18.56
N TYR A 113 3.17 -7.61 -17.28
CA TYR A 113 4.27 -7.24 -16.37
C TYR A 113 5.57 -7.97 -16.69
N ALA A 114 5.50 -9.28 -16.97
CA ALA A 114 6.66 -10.08 -17.30
C ALA A 114 7.45 -9.51 -18.50
N ASP A 115 6.73 -9.08 -19.55
CA ASP A 115 7.33 -8.48 -20.76
C ASP A 115 8.04 -7.15 -20.50
N ARG A 116 7.80 -6.50 -19.35
CA ARG A 116 8.29 -5.15 -19.01
C ARG A 116 9.27 -5.14 -17.83
N GLY A 117 9.67 -6.32 -17.35
CA GLY A 117 10.49 -6.42 -16.13
C GLY A 117 9.80 -5.86 -14.90
N ILE A 118 8.47 -5.95 -14.83
CA ILE A 118 7.68 -5.58 -13.66
C ILE A 118 7.44 -6.84 -12.84
N GLU A 119 7.71 -6.78 -11.55
CA GLU A 119 7.43 -7.87 -10.62
C GLU A 119 6.33 -7.45 -9.65
N TRP A 120 5.26 -8.25 -9.56
CA TRP A 120 4.24 -8.04 -8.54
C TRP A 120 4.73 -8.58 -7.20
N ILE A 121 4.76 -7.74 -6.17
CA ILE A 121 5.22 -8.12 -4.83
C ILE A 121 4.03 -8.59 -4.01
N GLN A 122 3.02 -7.74 -3.89
CA GLN A 122 1.81 -8.01 -3.13
C GLN A 122 0.74 -6.95 -3.40
N SER A 123 -0.49 -7.23 -2.97
CA SER A 123 -1.60 -6.29 -2.97
C SER A 123 -2.39 -6.36 -1.66
N TYR A 124 -2.96 -5.23 -1.26
CA TYR A 124 -3.97 -5.17 -0.21
C TYR A 124 -5.32 -4.84 -0.84
N ILE A 125 -6.33 -5.66 -0.57
CA ILE A 125 -7.71 -5.37 -0.97
C ILE A 125 -8.54 -5.08 0.27
N SER A 126 -9.28 -3.99 0.28
CA SER A 126 -10.19 -3.67 1.39
C SER A 126 -11.26 -4.76 1.57
N ARG A 127 -11.77 -4.96 2.78
CA ARG A 127 -12.79 -6.00 3.05
C ARG A 127 -14.09 -5.84 2.25
N ASP A 128 -14.46 -4.61 1.90
CA ASP A 128 -15.60 -4.30 1.01
C ASP A 128 -15.25 -4.44 -0.49
N ARG A 129 -13.99 -4.77 -0.79
CA ARG A 129 -13.43 -5.04 -2.12
C ARG A 129 -13.53 -3.85 -3.07
N THR A 130 -13.57 -2.64 -2.54
CA THR A 130 -13.64 -1.38 -3.32
C THR A 130 -12.29 -0.67 -3.47
N LYS A 131 -11.29 -1.02 -2.66
CA LYS A 131 -9.95 -0.39 -2.68
C LYS A 131 -8.88 -1.43 -2.85
N VAL A 132 -7.89 -1.11 -3.68
CA VAL A 132 -6.72 -1.94 -3.93
C VAL A 132 -5.47 -1.06 -3.83
N ILE A 133 -4.48 -1.57 -3.11
CA ILE A 133 -3.10 -1.08 -3.14
C ILE A 133 -2.23 -2.20 -3.71
N CYS A 134 -1.48 -1.96 -4.78
CA CYS A 134 -0.51 -2.92 -5.32
C CYS A 134 0.90 -2.40 -5.13
N GLU A 135 1.81 -3.26 -4.70
CA GLU A 135 3.24 -3.00 -4.59
C GLU A 135 3.99 -3.79 -5.67
N LEU A 136 4.86 -3.11 -6.41
CA LEU A 136 5.57 -3.67 -7.56
C LEU A 136 7.05 -3.27 -7.52
N ASN A 137 7.93 -4.13 -8.02
CA ASN A 137 9.21 -3.68 -8.53
C ASN A 137 9.03 -3.34 -10.01
N ALA A 138 9.36 -2.13 -10.42
CA ALA A 138 9.30 -1.71 -11.82
C ALA A 138 10.39 -0.67 -12.12
N PRO A 139 10.88 -0.60 -13.38
CA PRO A 139 11.88 0.38 -13.77
C PRO A 139 11.40 1.83 -13.54
N ASP A 140 10.14 2.11 -13.86
CA ASP A 140 9.54 3.44 -13.78
C ASP A 140 8.01 3.35 -13.67
N THR A 141 7.36 4.49 -13.37
CA THR A 141 5.90 4.54 -13.23
C THR A 141 5.15 4.49 -14.57
N GLU A 142 5.74 4.94 -15.68
CA GLU A 142 5.09 4.91 -16.99
C GLU A 142 4.95 3.47 -17.51
N SER A 143 5.98 2.64 -17.36
CA SER A 143 5.93 1.21 -17.66
C SER A 143 4.75 0.51 -16.98
N VAL A 144 4.45 0.89 -15.73
CA VAL A 144 3.29 0.38 -14.98
C VAL A 144 1.97 0.91 -15.54
N ARG A 145 1.87 2.22 -15.84
CA ARG A 145 0.66 2.81 -16.42
C ARG A 145 0.34 2.22 -17.80
N GLU A 146 1.34 2.08 -18.66
CA GLU A 146 1.20 1.46 -19.97
C GLU A 146 0.71 0.01 -19.86
N ALA A 147 1.26 -0.75 -18.90
CA ALA A 147 0.81 -2.12 -18.66
C ALA A 147 -0.66 -2.18 -18.25
N GLN A 148 -1.09 -1.32 -17.31
CA GLN A 148 -2.48 -1.21 -16.85
C GLN A 148 -3.43 -0.80 -17.99
N HIS A 149 -3.05 0.22 -18.77
CA HIS A 149 -3.84 0.67 -19.93
C HIS A 149 -3.96 -0.41 -21.00
N ARG A 150 -2.90 -1.16 -21.28
CA ARG A 150 -2.91 -2.23 -22.29
C ARG A 150 -3.89 -3.36 -21.94
N VAL A 151 -4.07 -3.65 -20.66
CA VAL A 151 -5.01 -4.67 -20.18
C VAL A 151 -6.39 -4.10 -19.81
N GLY A 152 -6.58 -2.78 -19.95
CA GLY A 152 -7.86 -2.11 -19.72
C GLY A 152 -8.26 -2.02 -18.25
N ILE A 153 -7.31 -2.11 -17.31
CA ILE A 153 -7.61 -2.02 -15.87
C ILE A 153 -7.45 -0.56 -15.43
N PRO A 154 -8.50 0.05 -14.83
CA PRO A 154 -8.41 1.42 -14.33
C PRO A 154 -7.57 1.47 -13.05
N PHE A 155 -6.95 2.61 -12.79
CA PHE A 155 -6.24 2.91 -11.56
C PHE A 155 -6.45 4.38 -11.20
N ASP A 156 -6.38 4.70 -9.92
CA ASP A 156 -6.43 6.10 -9.47
C ASP A 156 -5.06 6.75 -9.68
N ARG A 157 -4.00 6.06 -9.24
CA ARG A 157 -2.63 6.61 -9.23
C ARG A 157 -1.56 5.54 -9.34
N VAL A 158 -0.41 5.95 -9.88
CA VAL A 158 0.84 5.19 -9.84
C VAL A 158 1.96 6.13 -9.41
N TRP A 159 2.76 5.72 -8.42
CA TRP A 159 3.86 6.53 -7.88
C TRP A 159 5.07 5.70 -7.42
N SER A 160 6.24 6.34 -7.35
CA SER A 160 7.48 5.76 -6.82
C SER A 160 7.53 5.86 -5.30
N ALA A 161 7.85 4.76 -4.63
CA ALA A 161 7.79 4.63 -3.19
C ALA A 161 9.17 4.46 -2.55
N MET A 162 9.37 5.14 -1.43
CA MET A 162 10.44 4.90 -0.48
C MET A 162 9.90 4.02 0.64
N LEU A 163 10.55 2.87 0.87
CA LEU A 163 10.20 1.97 1.96
C LEU A 163 10.80 2.48 3.28
N ILE A 164 9.93 2.65 4.26
CA ILE A 164 10.22 3.11 5.61
C ILE A 164 9.86 1.97 6.56
N GLN A 165 10.78 1.51 7.39
CA GLN A 165 10.58 0.39 8.32
C GLN A 165 10.91 0.84 9.75
N PRO A 166 10.41 0.12 10.78
CA PRO A 166 10.86 0.31 12.16
C PRO A 166 12.38 0.22 12.32
#